data_AF-A0A2E9IMQ3-F1
#
_entry.id   AF-A0A2E9IMQ3-F1
#
_cell.length_a   1.000
_cell.length_b   1.000
_cell.length_c   1.000
_cell.angle_alpha   90.00
_cell.angle_beta   90.00
_cell.angle_gamma   90.00
#
_symmetry.space_group_name_H-M   'P 1'
#
loop_
_entity.id
_entity.type
_entity.pdbx_description
1 polymer ?
#
loop_
_entity_poly.entity_id
_entity_poly.type
_entity_poly.pdbx_seq_one_letter_code
_entity_poly.pdbx_strand_id
1 'polypeptide(L)'
;MKESMVNLSWENQLACWLQRSGWEVFWPLSDVGQKTDFLISDGKNFYRIQVKALAANSFKTTTPNKWGRQKPKCDYVIVILKGCGQGICFKATDATSLTVNLNTVKGHKFKQTHSEFIKAFNKT
;
A
#
# COMPACT_ATOMS: atom_id res chain seq x y z
N MET A 1 11.14 17.44 4.74
CA MET A 1 10.49 17.95 3.52
C MET A 1 10.69 17.03 2.30
N LYS A 2 11.91 16.60 1.96
CA LYS A 2 12.13 15.68 0.80
C LYS A 2 11.40 14.34 0.91
N GLU A 3 11.41 13.68 2.07
CA GLU A 3 10.81 12.34 2.22
C GLU A 3 9.28 12.34 2.11
N SER A 4 8.61 13.36 2.64
CA SER A 4 7.15 13.51 2.58
C SER A 4 6.66 13.76 1.14
N MET A 5 7.41 14.55 0.36
CA MET A 5 7.10 14.79 -1.06
C MET A 5 7.22 13.52 -1.92
N VAL A 6 8.22 12.67 -1.62
CA VAL A 6 8.42 11.39 -2.34
C VAL A 6 7.33 10.38 -1.97
N ASN A 7 6.80 10.40 -0.75
CA ASN A 7 5.69 9.52 -0.39
C ASN A 7 4.40 9.95 -1.10
N LEU A 8 4.10 11.26 -1.10
CA LEU A 8 2.98 11.83 -1.83
C LEU A 8 3.02 11.52 -3.33
N SER A 9 4.22 11.50 -3.94
CA SER A 9 4.35 11.12 -5.36
C SER A 9 3.96 9.67 -5.63
N TRP A 10 4.25 8.75 -4.71
CA TRP A 10 3.90 7.34 -4.87
C TRP A 10 2.42 7.07 -4.62
N GLU A 11 1.84 7.74 -3.61
CA GLU A 11 0.40 7.68 -3.35
C GLU A 11 -0.39 8.13 -4.58
N ASN A 12 -0.05 9.29 -5.16
CA ASN A 12 -0.66 9.78 -6.39
C ASN A 12 -0.47 8.83 -7.57
N GLN A 13 0.72 8.25 -7.74
CA GLN A 13 0.97 7.34 -8.85
C GLN A 13 0.15 6.05 -8.75
N LEU A 14 0.06 5.46 -7.56
CA LEU A 14 -0.76 4.27 -7.31
C LEU A 14 -2.24 4.56 -7.49
N ALA A 15 -2.73 5.70 -7.00
CA ALA A 15 -4.07 6.18 -7.25
C ALA A 15 -4.36 6.28 -8.75
N CYS A 16 -3.49 6.93 -9.53
CA CYS A 16 -3.65 7.02 -10.98
C CYS A 16 -3.66 5.64 -11.66
N TRP A 17 -2.85 4.68 -11.18
CA TRP A 17 -2.84 3.33 -11.74
C TRP A 17 -4.13 2.56 -11.45
N LEU A 18 -4.66 2.67 -10.22
CA LEU A 18 -5.94 2.07 -9.84
C LEU A 18 -7.07 2.68 -10.66
N GLN A 19 -7.10 4.01 -10.78
CA GLN A 19 -8.10 4.73 -11.56
C GLN A 19 -8.10 4.33 -13.04
N ARG A 20 -6.92 4.23 -13.66
CA ARG A 20 -6.76 3.74 -15.04
C ARG A 20 -7.21 2.30 -15.24
N SER A 21 -7.34 1.54 -14.15
CA SER A 21 -7.79 0.15 -14.15
C SER A 21 -9.25 0.00 -13.73
N GLY A 22 -10.01 1.10 -13.65
CA GLY A 22 -11.45 1.10 -13.41
C GLY A 22 -11.87 1.28 -11.95
N TRP A 23 -10.93 1.49 -11.02
CA TRP A 23 -11.27 1.80 -9.64
C TRP A 23 -11.65 3.27 -9.49
N GLU A 24 -12.69 3.56 -8.71
CA GLU A 24 -12.94 4.92 -8.23
C GLU A 24 -11.97 5.22 -7.09
N VAL A 25 -11.37 6.41 -7.04
CA VAL A 25 -10.36 6.79 -6.03
C VAL A 25 -10.82 8.02 -5.26
N PHE A 26 -10.74 7.97 -3.93
CA PHE A 26 -11.18 9.04 -3.04
C PHE A 26 -10.08 9.42 -2.05
N TRP A 27 -9.80 10.72 -1.96
CA TRP A 27 -8.84 11.28 -1.00
C TRP A 27 -9.57 11.76 0.26
N PRO A 28 -9.31 11.16 1.44
CA PRO A 28 -9.93 11.61 2.66
C PRO A 28 -9.38 12.98 3.05
N LEU A 29 -10.27 13.96 3.24
CA LEU A 29 -9.89 15.30 3.72
C LEU A 29 -9.45 15.31 5.20
N SER A 30 -9.69 14.21 5.93
CA SER A 30 -9.42 14.09 7.35
C SER A 30 -8.84 12.71 7.67
N ASP A 31 -7.59 12.67 8.16
CA ASP A 31 -6.91 11.45 8.66
C ASP A 31 -6.99 11.37 10.20
N VAL A 32 -8.20 11.44 10.77
CA VAL A 32 -8.37 11.22 12.21
C VAL A 32 -8.15 9.73 12.52
N GLY A 33 -6.87 9.35 12.61
CA GLY A 33 -6.39 8.09 13.16
C GLY A 33 -6.70 6.85 12.32
N GLN A 34 -7.09 6.99 11.04
CA GLN A 34 -7.49 5.88 10.16
C GLN A 34 -6.30 5.25 9.43
N LYS A 35 -5.12 5.89 9.38
CA LYS A 35 -3.92 5.30 8.71
C LYS A 35 -4.27 4.84 7.31
N THR A 36 -4.91 5.72 6.57
CA THR A 36 -5.42 5.51 5.22
C THR A 36 -4.99 6.70 4.41
N ASP A 37 -4.24 6.46 3.34
CA ASP A 37 -3.78 7.54 2.45
C ASP A 37 -4.85 7.86 1.41
N PHE A 38 -5.54 6.84 0.89
CA PHE A 38 -6.72 7.00 0.02
C PHE A 38 -7.67 5.79 0.11
N LEU A 39 -8.90 5.97 -0.38
CA LEU A 39 -9.88 4.89 -0.55
C LEU A 39 -10.06 4.57 -2.02
N ILE A 40 -10.42 3.32 -2.30
CA ILE A 40 -10.87 2.88 -3.63
C ILE A 40 -12.22 2.18 -3.58
N SER A 41 -12.95 2.21 -4.69
CA SER A 41 -14.24 1.51 -4.86
C SER A 41 -14.31 0.77 -6.19
N ASP A 42 -14.89 -0.43 -6.15
CA ASP A 42 -15.27 -1.22 -7.33
C ASP A 42 -16.70 -0.91 -7.81
N GLY A 43 -17.30 0.16 -7.28
CA GLY A 43 -18.70 0.56 -7.48
C GLY A 43 -19.68 -0.08 -6.48
N LYS A 44 -19.23 -1.02 -5.64
CA LYS A 44 -20.07 -1.71 -4.64
C LYS A 44 -19.51 -1.58 -3.22
N ASN A 45 -18.21 -1.76 -3.07
CA ASN A 45 -17.52 -1.80 -1.79
C ASN A 45 -16.40 -0.75 -1.77
N PHE A 46 -16.13 -0.22 -0.58
CA PHE A 46 -15.00 0.68 -0.35
C PHE A 46 -13.87 -0.04 0.36
N TYR A 47 -12.64 0.24 -0.07
CA TYR A 47 -11.42 -0.32 0.49
C TYR A 47 -10.44 0.79 0.83
N ARG A 48 -9.89 0.76 2.04
CA ARG A 48 -8.90 1.71 2.54
C ARG A 48 -7.48 1.24 2.23
N ILE A 49 -6.69 2.11 1.62
CA ILE A 49 -5.33 1.83 1.20
C ILE A 49 -4.35 2.61 2.06
N GLN A 50 -3.32 1.92 2.57
CA GLN A 50 -2.12 2.57 3.11
C GLN A 50 -0.93 2.28 2.20
N VAL A 51 -0.27 3.32 1.75
CA VAL A 51 0.99 3.30 1.03
C VAL A 51 2.14 3.54 2.01
N LYS A 52 3.25 2.83 1.82
CA LYS A 52 4.52 3.12 2.48
C LYS A 52 5.65 3.05 1.48
N ALA A 53 6.48 4.08 1.43
CA ALA A 53 7.69 4.03 0.61
C ALA A 53 8.93 3.92 1.50
N LEU A 54 9.68 2.82 1.35
CA LEU A 54 10.83 2.44 2.16
C LEU A 54 12.08 2.36 1.30
N ALA A 55 13.28 2.36 1.88
CA ALA A 55 14.51 2.15 1.12
C ALA A 55 14.65 0.69 0.67
N ALA A 56 15.32 0.42 -0.47
CA ALA A 56 15.48 -0.93 -1.02
C ALA A 56 16.13 -1.95 -0.06
N ASN A 57 17.10 -1.50 0.74
CA ASN A 57 17.72 -2.32 1.79
C ASN A 57 16.71 -2.76 2.87
N SER A 58 15.54 -2.10 2.94
CA SER A 58 14.52 -2.39 3.93
C SER A 58 13.75 -3.68 3.66
N PHE A 59 13.97 -4.33 2.50
CA PHE A 59 13.40 -5.64 2.21
C PHE A 59 13.89 -6.72 3.18
N LYS A 60 15.06 -6.52 3.81
CA LYS A 60 15.61 -7.39 4.86
C LYS A 60 15.17 -6.99 6.28
N THR A 61 14.48 -5.87 6.43
CA THR A 61 14.02 -5.36 7.73
C THR A 61 12.52 -5.54 7.91
N THR A 62 12.12 -5.58 9.17
CA THR A 62 10.72 -5.57 9.54
C THR A 62 10.19 -4.13 9.56
N THR A 63 8.91 -3.94 9.22
CA THR A 63 8.27 -2.63 9.23
C THR A 63 7.25 -2.57 10.35
N PRO A 64 7.17 -1.51 11.18
CA PRO A 64 6.17 -1.46 12.24
C PRO A 64 4.75 -1.55 11.68
N ASN A 65 3.97 -2.50 12.19
CA ASN A 65 2.54 -2.58 11.94
C ASN A 65 1.86 -1.44 12.71
N LYS A 66 1.36 -0.45 11.96
CA LYS A 66 0.68 0.73 12.51
C LYS A 66 -0.83 0.72 12.27
N TRP A 67 -1.36 -0.30 11.60
CA TRP A 67 -2.75 -0.39 11.18
C TRP A 67 -3.60 -1.26 12.10
N GLY A 68 -2.99 -2.05 12.98
CA GLY A 68 -3.69 -2.84 13.99
C GLY A 68 -3.71 -4.34 13.65
N ARG A 69 -3.61 -5.19 14.68
CA ARG A 69 -3.41 -6.64 14.51
C ARG A 69 -4.71 -7.43 14.33
N GLN A 70 -5.76 -7.07 15.07
CA GLN A 70 -7.02 -7.83 15.13
C GLN A 70 -8.15 -7.18 14.33
N LYS A 71 -8.16 -5.84 14.25
CA LYS A 71 -9.09 -5.07 13.44
C LYS A 71 -8.31 -3.98 12.71
N PRO A 72 -7.69 -4.32 11.56
CA PRO A 72 -6.93 -3.36 10.78
C PRO A 72 -7.75 -2.13 10.43
N LYS A 73 -7.13 -0.96 10.50
CA LYS A 73 -7.74 0.32 10.15
C LYS A 73 -7.72 0.62 8.65
N CYS A 74 -6.97 -0.17 7.88
CA CYS A 74 -6.95 -0.18 6.43
C CYS A 74 -7.20 -1.61 5.92
N ASP A 75 -7.58 -1.74 4.65
CA ASP A 75 -7.88 -3.03 4.03
C ASP A 75 -6.66 -3.59 3.32
N TYR A 76 -5.93 -2.73 2.59
CA TYR A 76 -4.72 -3.10 1.87
C TYR A 76 -3.54 -2.22 2.25
N VAL A 77 -2.35 -2.82 2.21
CA VAL A 77 -1.07 -2.12 2.39
C VAL A 77 -0.23 -2.31 1.13
N ILE A 78 0.26 -1.21 0.58
CA ILE A 78 1.15 -1.19 -0.57
C ILE A 78 2.48 -0.62 -0.12
N VAL A 79 3.54 -1.41 -0.22
CA VAL A 79 4.90 -1.00 0.10
C VAL A 79 5.70 -0.83 -1.17
N ILE A 80 6.26 0.37 -1.37
CA ILE A 80 7.16 0.71 -2.46
C ILE A 80 8.59 0.73 -1.94
N LEU A 81 9.52 0.11 -2.66
CA LEU A 81 10.94 0.10 -2.33
C LEU A 81 11.70 1.08 -3.24
N LYS A 82 12.11 2.20 -2.65
CA LYS A 82 12.87 3.25 -3.30
C LYS A 82 14.24 2.72 -3.72
N GLY A 83 14.60 2.93 -4.99
CA GLY A 83 15.92 2.62 -5.53
C GLY A 83 16.11 1.22 -6.11
N CYS A 84 15.12 0.32 -6.03
CA CYS A 84 15.21 -1.02 -6.65
C CYS A 84 14.06 -1.37 -7.60
N GLY A 85 13.11 -0.45 -7.83
CA GLY A 85 12.04 -0.65 -8.81
C GLY A 85 11.02 -1.74 -8.43
N GLN A 86 10.97 -2.15 -7.16
CA GLN A 86 10.08 -3.20 -6.66
C GLN A 86 9.06 -2.68 -5.64
N GLY A 87 7.94 -3.37 -5.53
CA GLY A 87 6.94 -3.15 -4.49
C GLY A 87 6.28 -4.46 -4.06
N ILE A 88 5.48 -4.39 -3.01
CA ILE A 88 4.66 -5.50 -2.53
C ILE A 88 3.30 -4.97 -2.04
N CYS A 89 2.22 -5.67 -2.38
CA CYS A 89 0.88 -5.41 -1.88
C CYS A 89 0.37 -6.62 -1.11
N PHE A 90 -0.35 -6.38 -0.01
CA PHE A 90 -0.91 -7.42 0.85
C PHE A 90 -2.13 -6.90 1.60
N LYS A 91 -3.01 -7.81 2.06
CA LYS A 91 -4.13 -7.42 2.94
C LYS A 91 -3.59 -7.06 4.31
N ALA A 92 -4.14 -6.01 4.91
CA ALA A 92 -3.71 -5.56 6.23
C ALA A 92 -3.89 -6.64 7.32
N THR A 93 -4.86 -7.55 7.14
CA THR A 93 -5.11 -8.73 7.98
C THR A 93 -3.98 -9.76 7.95
N ASP A 94 -3.19 -9.82 6.87
CA ASP A 94 -2.05 -10.75 6.75
C ASP A 94 -0.83 -10.29 7.57
N ALA A 95 -0.84 -9.04 8.03
CA ALA A 95 0.18 -8.46 8.89
C ALA A 95 -0.21 -8.62 10.37
N THR A 96 -0.15 -9.84 10.89
CA THR A 96 -0.56 -10.17 12.27
C THR A 96 0.46 -9.77 13.35
N SER A 97 1.71 -9.56 12.96
CA SER A 97 2.81 -9.21 13.86
C SER A 97 2.97 -7.72 14.10
N LEU A 98 3.65 -7.38 15.20
CA LEU A 98 4.00 -6.01 15.62
C LEU A 98 4.90 -5.33 14.57
N THR A 99 5.62 -6.15 13.83
CA THR A 99 6.43 -5.77 12.68
C THR A 99 6.18 -6.74 11.52
N VAL A 100 6.13 -6.23 10.30
CA VAL A 100 5.90 -7.01 9.08
C VAL A 100 7.22 -7.24 8.34
N ASN A 101 7.57 -8.50 8.16
CA ASN A 101 8.68 -8.89 7.30
C ASN A 101 8.18 -9.03 5.86
N LEU A 102 8.72 -8.21 4.95
CA LEU A 102 8.29 -8.17 3.55
C LEU A 102 8.66 -9.43 2.75
N ASN A 103 9.54 -10.29 3.28
CA ASN A 103 9.86 -11.59 2.67
C ASN A 103 8.86 -12.69 3.03
N THR A 104 8.21 -12.58 4.19
CA THR A 104 7.35 -13.65 4.72
C THR A 104 5.88 -13.28 4.78
N VAL A 105 5.54 -11.99 4.64
CA VAL A 105 4.14 -11.56 4.56
C VAL A 105 3.47 -12.20 3.35
N LYS A 106 2.23 -12.67 3.53
CA LYS A 106 1.42 -13.22 2.45
C LYS A 106 0.96 -12.08 1.54
N GLY A 107 1.77 -11.77 0.55
CA GLY A 107 1.57 -10.65 -0.37
C GLY A 107 2.14 -10.90 -1.75
N HIS A 108 1.81 -10.00 -2.67
CA HIS A 108 2.21 -10.08 -4.07
C HIS A 108 3.21 -8.99 -4.40
N LYS A 109 4.43 -9.42 -4.78
CA LYS A 109 5.50 -8.52 -5.23
C LYS A 109 5.24 -8.09 -6.67
N PHE A 110 5.63 -6.87 -7.00
CA PHE A 110 5.49 -6.29 -8.34
C PHE A 110 6.69 -5.44 -8.72
N LYS A 111 6.95 -5.28 -10.02
CA LYS A 111 7.79 -4.19 -10.54
C LYS A 111 6.98 -2.91 -10.54
N GLN A 112 7.60 -1.76 -10.27
CA GLN A 112 6.95 -0.44 -10.21
C GLN A 112 6.47 0.07 -11.58
N THR A 113 5.59 -0.68 -12.23
CA THR A 113 4.91 -0.35 -13.47
C THR A 113 3.42 -0.63 -13.31
N HIS A 114 2.58 0.08 -14.08
CA HIS A 114 1.12 -0.08 -14.04
C HIS A 114 0.66 -1.54 -14.16
N SER A 115 1.10 -2.23 -15.21
CA SER A 115 0.65 -3.60 -15.52
C SER A 115 1.01 -4.59 -14.41
N GLU A 116 2.25 -4.55 -13.92
CA GLU A 116 2.73 -5.47 -12.89
C GLU A 116 2.09 -5.18 -11.54
N PHE A 117 1.89 -3.90 -11.21
CA PHE A 117 1.19 -3.50 -10.00
C PHE A 117 -0.25 -4.02 -9.99
N ILE A 118 -1.03 -3.78 -11.05
CA ILE A 118 -2.45 -4.20 -11.10
C ILE A 118 -2.58 -5.72 -11.08
N LYS A 119 -1.69 -6.43 -11.78
CA LYS A 119 -1.62 -7.90 -11.74
C LYS A 119 -1.37 -8.44 -10.34
N ALA A 120 -0.54 -7.77 -9.54
CA ALA A 120 -0.29 -8.14 -8.15
C ALA A 120 -1.46 -7.75 -7.24
N PHE A 121 -2.02 -6.54 -7.42
CA PHE A 121 -3.12 -6.03 -6.62
C PHE A 121 -4.37 -6.89 -6.75
N ASN A 122 -4.74 -7.29 -7.97
CA ASN A 122 -5.92 -8.14 -8.22
C ASN A 122 -5.80 -9.55 -7.62
N LYS A 123 -4.60 -9.98 -7.23
CA LYS A 123 -4.39 -11.27 -6.53
C LYS A 123 -4.44 -11.15 -5.01
N THR A 124 -4.41 -9.92 -4.49
CA THR A 124 -4.28 -9.61 -3.06
C THR A 124 -5.62 -9.79 -2.34
#